data_AF-A0A8S1D7H0-F1
#
_entry.id   AF-A0A8S1D7H0-F1
#
_cell.length_a   1.000
_cell.length_b   1.000
_cell.length_c   1.000
_cell.angle_alpha   90.00
_cell.angle_beta   90.00
_cell.angle_gamma   90.00
#
_symmetry.space_group_name_H-M   'P 1'
#
loop_
_entity.id
_entity.type
_entity.pdbx_description
1 polymer ?
#
loop_
_entity_poly.entity_id
_entity_poly.type
_entity_poly.pdbx_seq_one_letter_code
_entity_poly.pdbx_strand_id
1 'polypeptide(L)'
;MADSKYADLPGIAYDQPDVYETEDLPEADQNQDIQEEENEFIEKPNLNVDSAFGKFRGKILFSDRVDFSDKLSRHPRTGYDAVSVEYEVVGRGEKETPIQKFQRLQCEITELTEEINQLKGSAKEDNQAVPSVTNVQGLSQQLTELRLEEQLGSELVASLADPQGAELRKLLTQIELSKSTDKAGGKMAGGDSKRLDNSSYELHFRPEQMKLQQTARVAQLEQRLHALETAVGDVPNKMSRLSTDTNNMSLSAAVQFLSRKATLLDSAQLDHIEGRLTALSTKMNQLVEQSSASKEENEQDKKVSEMYDLIVKCEQLTAALPEIANRLAAVHSLHEQALTFSKALAQLSALQEQITASLNGNESQLKEAQKAFSQNMDVVKKSMEGLDARIASLKKK
;
A
#
# COMPACT_ATOMS: atom_id res chain seq x y z
N MET A 1 -24.69 45.30 2.58
CA MET A 1 -23.66 46.34 2.82
C MET A 1 -22.68 46.29 1.67
N ALA A 2 -22.39 47.42 1.02
CA ALA A 2 -21.48 47.45 -0.12
C ALA A 2 -20.05 47.05 0.29
N ASP A 3 -19.38 46.24 -0.53
CA ASP A 3 -17.96 45.95 -0.37
C ASP A 3 -17.15 47.23 -0.56
N SER A 4 -16.25 47.52 0.39
CA SER A 4 -15.39 48.71 0.41
C SER A 4 -14.56 48.86 -0.86
N LYS A 5 -14.31 47.78 -1.60
CA LYS A 5 -13.57 47.81 -2.86
C LYS A 5 -14.34 48.50 -4.00
N TYR A 6 -15.67 48.48 -3.97
CA TYR A 6 -16.52 48.95 -5.08
C TYR A 6 -17.31 50.23 -4.77
N ALA A 7 -17.27 50.72 -3.53
CA ALA A 7 -18.04 51.86 -3.05
C ALA A 7 -17.82 53.16 -3.86
N ASP A 8 -16.58 53.40 -4.31
CA ASP A 8 -16.19 54.64 -5.01
C ASP A 8 -16.33 54.56 -6.53
N LEU A 9 -16.73 53.40 -7.09
CA LEU A 9 -16.91 53.25 -8.52
C LEU A 9 -18.30 53.72 -8.96
N PRO A 10 -18.40 54.65 -9.95
CA PRO A 10 -19.68 55.02 -10.53
C PRO A 10 -20.25 53.87 -11.37
N GLY A 11 -21.57 53.64 -11.30
CA GLY A 11 -22.28 52.66 -12.12
C GLY A 11 -22.41 51.25 -11.54
N ILE A 12 -22.09 51.05 -10.25
CA ILE A 12 -22.35 49.78 -9.55
C ILE A 12 -23.81 49.75 -9.07
N ALA A 13 -24.52 48.66 -9.37
CA ALA A 13 -25.88 48.42 -8.90
C ALA A 13 -25.86 47.81 -7.49
N TYR A 14 -26.32 48.56 -6.49
CA TYR A 14 -26.33 48.12 -5.08
C TYR A 14 -27.64 47.44 -4.65
N ASP A 15 -28.75 47.77 -5.31
CA ASP A 15 -30.10 47.33 -4.94
C ASP A 15 -30.64 46.24 -5.89
N GLN A 16 -29.74 45.49 -6.53
CA GLN A 16 -30.11 44.37 -7.39
C GLN A 16 -29.64 43.05 -6.75
N PRO A 17 -30.41 41.96 -6.88
CA PRO A 17 -29.94 40.65 -6.49
C PRO A 17 -28.69 40.28 -7.31
N ASP A 18 -27.74 39.63 -6.66
CA ASP A 18 -26.46 39.22 -7.27
C ASP A 18 -26.66 38.12 -8.33
N VAL A 19 -27.70 37.29 -8.15
CA VAL A 19 -28.04 36.17 -9.03
C VAL A 19 -29.52 36.21 -9.39
N TYR A 20 -29.84 36.08 -10.68
CA TYR A 20 -31.19 35.87 -11.19
C TYR A 20 -31.30 34.44 -11.70
N GLU A 21 -31.88 33.57 -10.89
CA GLU A 21 -32.07 32.15 -11.22
C GLU A 21 -33.56 31.77 -11.20
N THR A 22 -33.88 30.69 -11.91
CA THR A 22 -35.21 30.06 -11.85
C THR A 22 -35.36 29.29 -10.54
N GLU A 23 -36.58 29.14 -10.03
CA GLU A 23 -36.83 28.35 -8.82
C GLU A 23 -36.25 26.93 -8.95
N ASP A 24 -35.42 26.52 -7.99
CA ASP A 24 -34.85 25.18 -7.95
C ASP A 24 -35.98 24.15 -7.86
N LEU A 25 -36.12 23.37 -8.93
CA LEU A 25 -37.00 22.21 -8.93
C LEU A 25 -36.32 21.08 -8.14
N PRO A 26 -37.07 20.26 -7.37
CA PRO A 26 -36.49 19.12 -6.67
C PRO A 26 -35.95 18.10 -7.68
N GLU A 27 -34.64 18.13 -7.93
CA GLU A 27 -33.93 17.22 -8.86
C GLU A 27 -33.97 15.74 -8.44
N ALA A 28 -34.52 15.43 -7.26
CA ALA A 28 -34.57 14.10 -6.66
C ALA A 28 -35.35 13.05 -7.50
N ASP A 29 -36.18 13.47 -8.45
CA ASP A 29 -36.94 12.57 -9.33
C ASP A 29 -36.21 12.19 -10.64
N GLN A 30 -34.98 12.68 -10.86
CA GLN A 30 -34.24 12.44 -12.13
C GLN A 30 -33.34 11.19 -12.12
N ASN A 31 -33.08 10.57 -10.96
CA ASN A 31 -32.44 9.25 -10.90
C ASN A 31 -33.49 8.15 -11.11
N GLN A 32 -34.00 8.05 -12.34
CA GLN A 32 -34.50 6.76 -12.79
C GLN A 32 -33.27 5.89 -13.02
N ASP A 33 -32.91 5.10 -12.00
CA ASP A 33 -31.99 3.98 -12.20
C ASP A 33 -32.53 3.21 -13.42
N ILE A 34 -31.84 3.31 -14.55
CA ILE A 34 -32.14 2.52 -15.74
C ILE A 34 -31.72 1.09 -15.38
N GLN A 35 -32.59 0.43 -14.63
CA GLN A 35 -32.44 -0.99 -14.32
C GLN A 35 -32.64 -1.70 -15.66
N GLU A 36 -31.57 -2.31 -16.17
CA GLU A 36 -31.70 -3.23 -17.29
C GLU A 36 -32.76 -4.26 -16.92
N GLU A 37 -33.87 -4.28 -17.66
CA GLU A 37 -34.96 -5.22 -17.44
C GLU A 37 -34.41 -6.65 -17.39
N GLU A 38 -34.86 -7.43 -16.42
CA GLU A 38 -34.49 -8.85 -16.30
C GLU A 38 -35.00 -9.59 -17.55
N ASN A 39 -34.09 -9.94 -18.45
CA ASN A 39 -34.42 -10.67 -19.68
C ASN A 39 -34.46 -12.18 -19.39
N GLU A 40 -35.63 -12.80 -19.56
CA GLU A 40 -35.86 -14.23 -19.32
C GLU A 40 -34.94 -15.16 -20.14
N PHE A 41 -34.35 -14.66 -21.24
CA PHE A 41 -33.45 -15.43 -22.11
C PHE A 41 -31.95 -15.28 -21.76
N ILE A 42 -31.60 -14.43 -20.80
CA ILE A 42 -30.21 -14.16 -20.42
C ILE A 42 -29.99 -14.61 -18.97
N GLU A 43 -29.28 -15.72 -18.79
CA GLU A 43 -28.78 -16.11 -17.48
C GLU A 43 -27.63 -15.16 -17.08
N LYS A 44 -27.79 -14.44 -15.96
CA LYS A 44 -26.75 -13.60 -15.35
C LYS A 44 -26.15 -14.34 -14.14
N PRO A 45 -25.15 -15.24 -14.31
CA PRO A 45 -24.57 -15.96 -13.20
C PRO A 45 -23.77 -15.02 -12.29
N ASN A 46 -24.00 -15.10 -10.98
CA ASN A 46 -23.21 -14.37 -10.00
C ASN A 46 -21.80 -14.95 -9.91
N LEU A 47 -20.81 -14.19 -10.38
CA LEU A 47 -19.40 -14.59 -10.31
C LEU A 47 -18.87 -14.32 -8.90
N ASN A 48 -18.68 -15.40 -8.12
CA ASN A 48 -17.94 -15.33 -6.87
C ASN A 48 -16.45 -15.61 -7.13
N VAL A 49 -15.63 -14.57 -7.05
CA VAL A 49 -14.18 -14.62 -7.30
C VAL A 49 -13.46 -15.57 -6.33
N ASP A 50 -13.87 -15.62 -5.05
CA ASP A 50 -13.25 -16.48 -4.06
C ASP A 50 -13.55 -17.97 -4.31
N SER A 51 -14.80 -18.27 -4.69
CA SER A 51 -15.20 -19.62 -5.09
C SER A 51 -14.46 -20.06 -6.36
N ALA A 52 -14.34 -19.16 -7.34
CA ALA A 52 -13.59 -19.42 -8.56
C ALA A 52 -12.10 -19.65 -8.25
N PHE A 53 -11.48 -18.80 -7.43
CA PHE A 53 -10.09 -18.96 -6.98
C PHE A 53 -9.89 -20.31 -6.29
N GLY A 54 -10.78 -20.71 -5.39
CA GLY A 54 -10.74 -22.02 -4.74
C GLY A 54 -10.77 -23.19 -5.73
N LYS A 55 -11.56 -23.09 -6.81
CA LYS A 55 -11.66 -24.14 -7.85
C LYS A 55 -10.41 -24.27 -8.72
N PHE A 56 -9.63 -23.20 -8.87
CA PHE A 56 -8.42 -23.18 -9.69
C PHE A 56 -7.13 -23.21 -8.86
N ARG A 57 -7.21 -23.03 -7.54
CA ARG A 57 -6.07 -23.11 -6.63
C ARG A 57 -5.42 -24.50 -6.72
N GLY A 58 -4.13 -24.51 -7.02
CA GLY A 58 -3.34 -25.74 -7.15
C GLY A 58 -3.37 -26.39 -8.55
N LYS A 59 -4.18 -25.89 -9.49
CA LYS A 59 -4.10 -26.29 -10.89
C LYS A 59 -3.03 -25.46 -11.58
N ILE A 60 -1.95 -26.12 -12.01
CA ILE A 60 -0.82 -25.48 -12.70
C ILE A 60 -0.86 -25.93 -14.15
N LEU A 61 -0.65 -24.99 -15.08
CA LEU A 61 -0.54 -25.28 -16.50
C LEU A 61 0.94 -25.33 -16.88
N PHE A 62 1.35 -26.42 -17.55
CA PHE A 62 2.70 -26.55 -18.07
C PHE A 62 2.78 -25.98 -19.49
N SER A 63 3.76 -25.11 -19.73
CA SER A 63 3.99 -24.46 -21.04
C SER A 63 5.11 -25.11 -21.88
N ASP A 64 5.72 -26.19 -21.39
CA ASP A 64 6.97 -26.75 -21.94
C ASP A 64 6.80 -27.41 -23.33
N ARG A 65 5.58 -27.84 -23.68
CA ARG A 65 5.29 -28.56 -24.94
C ARG A 65 4.11 -27.97 -25.74
N VAL A 66 3.89 -26.66 -25.63
CA VAL A 66 2.80 -25.98 -26.34
C VAL A 66 3.23 -25.69 -27.78
N ASP A 67 2.64 -26.38 -28.76
CA ASP A 67 2.94 -26.22 -30.20
C ASP A 67 1.66 -26.26 -31.05
N PHE A 68 1.13 -25.09 -31.42
CA PHE A 68 -0.06 -24.96 -32.28
C PHE A 68 0.24 -25.11 -33.78
N SER A 69 1.44 -25.54 -34.19
CA SER A 69 1.83 -25.59 -35.61
C SER A 69 1.21 -26.74 -36.41
N ASP A 70 0.24 -27.46 -35.85
CA ASP A 70 -0.56 -28.55 -36.45
C ASP A 70 0.28 -29.64 -37.17
N LYS A 71 1.55 -29.78 -36.77
CA LYS A 71 2.47 -30.78 -37.27
C LYS A 71 2.16 -32.14 -36.63
N LEU A 72 1.89 -33.14 -37.47
CA LEU A 72 1.69 -34.52 -37.02
C LEU A 72 2.92 -35.04 -36.26
N SER A 73 2.71 -35.41 -34.99
CA SER A 73 3.73 -35.89 -34.06
C SER A 73 3.20 -37.10 -33.29
N ARG A 74 4.10 -37.92 -32.74
CA ARG A 74 3.74 -39.09 -31.91
C ARG A 74 3.05 -38.74 -30.59
N HIS A 75 3.26 -37.53 -30.09
CA HIS A 75 2.62 -37.02 -28.87
C HIS A 75 1.61 -35.92 -29.25
N PRO A 76 0.47 -35.80 -28.54
CA PRO A 76 -0.45 -34.69 -28.72
C PRO A 76 0.31 -33.39 -28.48
N ARG A 77 0.34 -32.50 -29.48
CA ARG A 77 1.06 -31.22 -29.42
C ARG A 77 0.14 -30.03 -29.18
N THR A 78 -1.15 -30.28 -28.99
CA THR A 78 -2.15 -29.22 -28.96
C THR A 78 -2.38 -28.74 -27.52
N GLY A 79 -1.89 -27.54 -27.21
CA GLY A 79 -2.36 -26.74 -26.08
C GLY A 79 -1.59 -26.88 -24.77
N TYR A 80 -2.12 -26.21 -23.75
CA TYR A 80 -1.63 -26.25 -22.36
C TYR A 80 -2.15 -27.51 -21.69
N ASP A 81 -1.25 -28.25 -21.05
CA ASP A 81 -1.64 -29.45 -20.30
C ASP A 81 -1.73 -29.14 -18.80
N ALA A 82 -2.82 -29.59 -18.20
CA ALA A 82 -3.09 -29.54 -16.78
C ALA A 82 -2.87 -30.93 -16.17
N VAL A 83 -1.68 -31.51 -16.41
CA VAL A 83 -1.35 -32.82 -15.85
C VAL A 83 -1.28 -32.68 -14.33
N SER A 84 -2.25 -33.27 -13.64
CA SER A 84 -2.12 -33.52 -12.21
C SER A 84 -0.92 -34.45 -12.03
N VAL A 85 0.14 -33.94 -11.42
CA VAL A 85 1.44 -34.60 -11.19
C VAL A 85 1.34 -35.98 -10.50
N GLU A 86 0.16 -36.39 -10.04
CA GLU A 86 0.03 -37.48 -9.10
C GLU A 86 0.30 -38.87 -9.68
N TYR A 87 0.03 -39.16 -10.96
CA TYR A 87 0.27 -40.51 -11.50
C TYR A 87 0.55 -40.55 -13.01
N GLU A 88 1.80 -40.34 -13.42
CA GLU A 88 2.25 -40.75 -14.75
C GLU A 88 3.23 -41.92 -14.66
N VAL A 89 2.90 -43.04 -15.30
CA VAL A 89 3.85 -44.13 -15.58
C VAL A 89 4.43 -43.88 -16.97
N VAL A 90 5.74 -43.62 -17.04
CA VAL A 90 6.43 -43.39 -18.32
C VAL A 90 6.43 -44.66 -19.17
N GLY A 91 6.14 -44.50 -20.47
CA GLY A 91 6.20 -45.60 -21.45
C GLY A 91 7.63 -46.12 -21.67
N ARG A 92 7.78 -47.39 -22.06
CA ARG A 92 9.08 -48.05 -22.28
C ARG A 92 9.99 -47.23 -23.22
N GLY A 93 11.09 -46.70 -22.69
CA GLY A 93 12.19 -46.11 -23.46
C GLY A 93 12.68 -44.74 -23.01
N GLU A 94 11.99 -44.05 -22.09
CA GLU A 94 12.43 -42.75 -21.55
C GLU A 94 13.07 -42.89 -20.15
N LYS A 95 13.94 -41.95 -19.76
CA LYS A 95 14.64 -41.97 -18.46
C LYS A 95 13.72 -41.45 -17.36
N GLU A 96 13.42 -42.31 -16.39
CA GLU A 96 12.57 -42.00 -15.23
C GLU A 96 13.22 -40.99 -14.27
N THR A 97 12.41 -40.09 -13.68
CA THR A 97 12.86 -39.24 -12.57
C THR A 97 12.98 -40.05 -11.27
N PRO A 98 13.84 -39.67 -10.30
CA PRO A 98 14.02 -40.43 -9.06
C PRO A 98 12.74 -40.65 -8.25
N ILE A 99 11.81 -39.67 -8.25
CA ILE A 99 10.52 -39.75 -7.56
C ILE A 99 9.57 -40.72 -8.27
N GLN A 100 9.53 -40.66 -9.60
CA GLN A 100 8.73 -41.58 -10.41
C GLN A 100 9.26 -43.02 -10.33
N LYS A 101 10.59 -43.19 -10.30
CA LYS A 101 11.24 -44.48 -10.09
C LYS A 101 10.91 -45.05 -8.71
N PHE A 102 10.90 -44.22 -7.67
CA PHE A 102 10.48 -44.62 -6.33
C PHE A 102 9.02 -45.11 -6.31
N GLN A 103 8.11 -44.37 -6.96
CA GLN A 103 6.69 -44.75 -7.05
C GLN A 103 6.49 -46.04 -7.88
N ARG A 104 7.19 -46.20 -9.01
CA ARG A 104 7.17 -47.46 -9.77
C ARG A 104 7.68 -48.62 -8.93
N LEU A 105 8.81 -48.45 -8.23
CA LEU A 105 9.36 -49.48 -7.36
C LEU A 105 8.41 -49.84 -6.22
N GLN A 106 7.67 -48.86 -5.68
CA GLN A 106 6.63 -49.11 -4.69
C GLN A 106 5.52 -49.98 -5.28
N CYS A 107 5.03 -49.67 -6.48
CA CYS A 107 4.03 -50.48 -7.18
C CYS A 107 4.55 -51.89 -7.53
N GLU A 108 5.78 -52.01 -8.02
CA GLU A 108 6.41 -53.30 -8.36
C GLU A 108 6.66 -54.16 -7.12
N ILE A 109 7.00 -53.58 -5.97
CA ILE A 109 7.12 -54.31 -4.71
C ILE A 109 5.75 -54.79 -4.23
N THR A 110 4.69 -53.97 -4.38
CA THR A 110 3.33 -54.41 -4.04
C THR A 110 2.84 -55.53 -4.97
N GLU A 111 3.09 -55.42 -6.28
CA GLU A 111 2.75 -56.45 -7.27
C GLU A 111 3.50 -57.75 -6.98
N LEU A 112 4.82 -57.69 -6.72
CA LEU A 112 5.63 -58.84 -6.33
C LEU A 112 5.12 -59.49 -5.03
N THR A 113 4.66 -58.68 -4.07
CA THR A 113 4.07 -59.19 -2.82
C THR A 113 2.77 -59.94 -3.11
N GLU A 114 1.94 -59.43 -4.01
CA GLU A 114 0.71 -60.09 -4.45
C GLU A 114 0.99 -61.39 -5.21
N GLU A 115 1.96 -61.41 -6.13
CA GLU A 115 2.37 -62.61 -6.87
C GLU A 115 2.92 -63.70 -5.94
N ILE A 116 3.77 -63.35 -4.97
CA ILE A 116 4.28 -64.32 -3.98
C ILE A 116 3.14 -64.87 -3.13
N ASN A 117 2.15 -64.04 -2.76
CA ASN A 117 0.98 -64.50 -2.03
C ASN A 117 0.08 -65.44 -2.88
N GLN A 118 -0.05 -65.19 -4.18
CA GLN A 118 -0.77 -66.07 -5.11
C GLN A 118 -0.01 -67.39 -5.34
N LEU A 119 1.32 -67.35 -5.45
CA LEU A 119 2.18 -68.54 -5.56
C LEU A 119 2.16 -69.37 -4.27
N LYS A 120 2.11 -68.73 -3.10
CA LYS A 120 1.92 -69.41 -1.81
C LYS A 120 0.53 -70.06 -1.69
N GLY A 121 -0.49 -69.48 -2.34
CA GLY A 121 -1.82 -70.07 -2.42
C GLY A 121 -1.90 -71.29 -3.35
N SER A 122 -1.05 -71.36 -4.38
CA SER A 122 -1.03 -72.43 -5.38
C SER A 122 0.01 -73.53 -5.13
N ALA A 123 1.09 -73.26 -4.39
CA ALA A 123 2.12 -74.22 -4.03
C ALA A 123 1.89 -74.79 -2.62
N LYS A 124 1.20 -75.93 -2.52
CA LYS A 124 1.16 -76.74 -1.29
C LYS A 124 2.10 -77.95 -1.28
N GLU A 125 2.73 -78.29 -2.39
CA GLU A 125 3.67 -79.42 -2.45
C GLU A 125 4.80 -79.10 -3.44
N ASP A 126 5.78 -78.29 -3.02
CA ASP A 126 7.20 -78.52 -3.33
C ASP A 126 8.10 -77.49 -2.63
N ASN A 127 9.07 -78.01 -1.90
CA ASN A 127 9.91 -77.29 -0.96
C ASN A 127 11.14 -76.70 -1.69
N GLN A 128 10.92 -75.74 -2.60
CA GLN A 128 12.00 -74.94 -3.18
C GLN A 128 11.71 -73.44 -3.05
N ALA A 129 12.41 -72.84 -2.08
CA ALA A 129 12.77 -71.42 -1.96
C ALA A 129 11.79 -70.40 -2.55
N VAL A 130 10.59 -70.30 -1.98
CA VAL A 130 9.81 -69.06 -2.05
C VAL A 130 10.61 -67.99 -1.29
N PRO A 131 11.03 -66.86 -1.90
CA PRO A 131 11.62 -65.76 -1.13
C PRO A 131 10.61 -65.38 -0.06
N SER A 132 11.02 -65.44 1.21
CA SER A 132 10.08 -65.30 2.30
C SER A 132 9.39 -63.94 2.18
N VAL A 133 8.05 -63.94 2.23
CA VAL A 133 7.21 -62.74 2.22
C VAL A 133 7.71 -61.68 3.21
N THR A 134 8.37 -62.13 4.28
CA THR A 134 9.05 -61.29 5.28
C THR A 134 10.16 -60.42 4.70
N ASN A 135 10.92 -60.89 3.71
CA ASN A 135 12.01 -60.15 3.10
C ASN A 135 11.49 -59.06 2.15
N VAL A 136 10.40 -59.34 1.43
CA VAL A 136 9.73 -58.34 0.56
C VAL A 136 8.99 -57.29 1.41
N GLN A 137 8.37 -57.70 2.52
CA GLN A 137 7.83 -56.77 3.52
C GLN A 137 8.93 -55.92 4.18
N GLY A 138 10.09 -56.50 4.49
CA GLY A 138 11.25 -55.77 4.99
C GLY A 138 11.77 -54.74 3.98
N LEU A 139 11.84 -55.09 2.69
CA LEU A 139 12.19 -54.14 1.62
C LEU A 139 11.16 -53.01 1.49
N SER A 140 9.86 -53.31 1.61
CA SER A 140 8.81 -52.29 1.63
C SER A 140 8.96 -51.35 2.83
N GLN A 141 9.29 -51.88 4.01
CA GLN A 141 9.51 -51.09 5.22
C GLN A 141 10.75 -50.19 5.07
N GLN A 142 11.86 -50.73 4.60
CA GLN A 142 13.10 -49.97 4.34
C GLN A 142 12.88 -48.85 3.31
N LEU A 143 12.08 -49.09 2.27
CA LEU A 143 11.73 -48.09 1.26
C LEU A 143 10.88 -46.96 1.85
N THR A 144 10.04 -47.26 2.86
CA THR A 144 9.27 -46.25 3.60
C THR A 144 10.06 -45.56 4.71
N GLU A 145 11.05 -46.23 5.33
CA GLU A 145 11.94 -45.71 6.38
C GLU A 145 12.97 -44.72 5.84
N LEU A 146 13.50 -44.98 4.63
CA LEU A 146 14.34 -44.04 3.86
C LEU A 146 13.69 -42.66 3.66
N ARG A 147 12.40 -42.51 3.96
CA ARG A 147 11.65 -41.26 3.87
C ARG A 147 11.53 -40.47 5.19
N LEU A 148 11.92 -40.98 6.35
CA LEU A 148 11.53 -40.36 7.63
C LEU A 148 12.60 -40.21 8.72
N GLU A 149 13.83 -40.67 8.50
CA GLU A 149 14.85 -40.63 9.54
C GLU A 149 16.18 -40.02 9.04
N GLU A 150 16.88 -39.36 9.96
CA GLU A 150 18.34 -39.46 10.04
C GLU A 150 19.28 -38.53 9.23
N GLN A 151 18.87 -37.33 8.81
CA GLN A 151 19.86 -36.28 8.45
C GLN A 151 19.79 -34.97 9.26
N LEU A 152 18.77 -34.75 10.10
CA LEU A 152 18.69 -33.54 10.93
C LEU A 152 18.49 -33.92 12.40
N GLY A 153 19.59 -34.30 13.06
CA GLY A 153 19.61 -34.62 14.49
C GLY A 153 19.06 -33.47 15.36
N SER A 154 18.38 -33.83 16.44
CA SER A 154 17.73 -32.92 17.41
C SER A 154 18.68 -31.92 18.07
N GLU A 155 19.99 -32.15 17.97
CA GLU A 155 21.05 -31.29 18.54
C GLU A 155 21.27 -30.01 17.72
N LEU A 156 21.11 -30.07 16.39
CA LEU A 156 21.14 -28.88 15.53
C LEU A 156 19.86 -28.04 15.67
N VAL A 157 18.71 -28.66 15.96
CA VAL A 157 17.45 -27.96 16.17
C VAL A 157 17.50 -27.08 17.43
N ALA A 158 18.18 -27.52 18.49
CA ALA A 158 18.41 -26.71 19.68
C ALA A 158 19.43 -25.58 19.46
N SER A 159 20.46 -25.82 18.64
CA SER A 159 21.43 -24.79 18.21
C SER A 159 20.83 -23.77 17.23
N LEU A 160 19.85 -24.16 16.42
CA LEU A 160 19.13 -23.32 15.47
C LEU A 160 17.97 -22.55 16.13
N ALA A 161 17.51 -22.98 17.31
CA ALA A 161 16.45 -22.31 18.04
C ALA A 161 16.85 -20.95 18.60
N ASP A 162 18.13 -20.75 19.01
CA ASP A 162 18.67 -19.42 19.28
C ASP A 162 20.21 -19.35 19.18
N PRO A 163 20.78 -19.42 17.96
CA PRO A 163 22.21 -19.24 17.73
C PRO A 163 22.66 -17.81 18.08
N GLN A 164 21.76 -16.83 17.93
CA GLN A 164 22.05 -15.41 18.11
C GLN A 164 22.18 -15.02 19.58
N GLY A 165 21.37 -15.61 20.47
CA GLY A 165 21.41 -15.35 21.91
C GLY A 165 22.68 -15.85 22.60
N ALA A 166 23.23 -16.99 22.17
CA ALA A 166 24.48 -17.53 22.70
C ALA A 166 25.71 -16.73 22.25
N GLU A 167 25.71 -16.25 21.01
CA GLU A 167 26.76 -15.38 20.46
C GLU A 167 26.73 -13.99 21.11
N LEU A 168 25.54 -13.41 21.35
CA LEU A 168 25.37 -12.13 22.06
C LEU A 168 25.93 -12.17 23.49
N ARG A 169 25.68 -13.25 24.24
CA ARG A 169 26.21 -13.41 25.60
C ARG A 169 27.74 -13.51 25.61
N LYS A 170 28.33 -14.25 24.67
CA LYS A 170 29.79 -14.34 24.52
C LYS A 170 30.42 -12.99 24.18
N LEU A 171 29.82 -12.23 23.26
CA LEU A 171 30.29 -10.90 22.88
C LEU A 171 30.18 -9.91 24.06
N LEU A 172 29.07 -9.92 24.80
CA LEU A 172 28.91 -9.12 26.02
C LEU A 172 29.99 -9.44 27.06
N THR A 173 30.28 -10.73 27.30
CA THR A 173 31.35 -11.11 28.22
C THR A 173 32.74 -10.69 27.73
N GLN A 174 33.00 -10.70 26.42
CA GLN A 174 34.27 -10.19 25.86
C GLN A 174 34.39 -8.67 25.99
N ILE A 175 33.29 -7.93 25.77
CA ILE A 175 33.24 -6.47 25.98
C ILE A 175 33.47 -6.14 27.46
N GLU A 176 32.83 -6.86 28.38
CA GLU A 176 33.05 -6.70 29.82
C GLU A 176 34.49 -7.04 30.24
N LEU A 177 35.09 -8.07 29.64
CA LEU A 177 36.49 -8.43 29.88
C LEU A 177 37.43 -7.31 29.41
N SER A 178 37.21 -6.76 28.21
CA SER A 178 37.98 -5.62 27.68
C SER A 178 37.75 -4.31 28.45
N LYS A 179 36.61 -4.16 29.13
CA LYS A 179 36.34 -3.04 30.05
C LYS A 179 37.00 -3.24 31.42
N SER A 180 37.21 -4.48 31.83
CA SER A 180 37.86 -4.83 33.10
C SER A 180 39.39 -4.73 33.03
N THR A 181 39.99 -4.92 31.87
CA THR A 181 41.44 -4.70 31.64
C THR A 181 41.85 -3.24 31.74
N ASP A 182 40.94 -2.29 31.50
CA ASP A 182 41.19 -0.84 31.69
C ASP A 182 41.21 -0.42 33.18
N LYS A 183 40.71 -1.24 34.10
CA LYS A 183 40.63 -0.90 35.54
C LYS A 183 41.73 -1.54 36.40
N ALA A 184 42.65 -2.30 35.82
CA ALA A 184 43.79 -2.91 36.52
C ALA A 184 45.12 -2.59 35.81
N GLY A 185 45.54 -1.32 35.86
CA GLY A 185 46.76 -0.86 35.18
C GLY A 185 47.41 0.35 35.85
N GLY A 186 47.71 0.24 37.14
CA GLY A 186 48.57 1.21 37.84
C GLY A 186 50.04 1.03 37.44
N LYS A 187 50.56 2.02 36.68
CA LYS A 187 51.97 2.43 36.50
C LYS A 187 53.07 1.35 36.57
N MET A 188 53.68 1.04 35.42
CA MET A 188 55.15 1.05 35.26
C MET A 188 55.54 1.42 33.82
N ALA A 189 56.73 2.02 33.70
CA ALA A 189 57.21 2.79 32.56
C ALA A 189 57.83 1.95 31.42
N GLY A 190 57.74 2.50 30.21
CA GLY A 190 58.75 2.37 29.14
C GLY A 190 58.55 1.27 28.10
N GLY A 191 58.42 1.67 26.82
CA GLY A 191 58.81 0.83 25.68
C GLY A 191 57.70 0.47 24.67
N ASP A 192 57.65 1.26 23.59
CA ASP A 192 57.30 0.98 22.20
C ASP A 192 56.22 -0.05 21.77
N SER A 193 55.26 0.49 20.99
CA SER A 193 54.57 -0.08 19.82
C SER A 193 53.85 -1.44 19.89
N LYS A 194 52.58 -1.41 20.30
CA LYS A 194 51.42 -1.85 19.49
C LYS A 194 50.10 -1.49 20.21
N ARG A 195 49.60 -0.27 19.97
CA ARG A 195 48.23 0.10 20.33
C ARG A 195 47.29 -0.52 19.29
N LEU A 196 46.88 -1.77 19.53
CA LEU A 196 45.79 -2.41 18.79
C LEU A 196 44.70 -2.80 19.78
N ASP A 197 44.06 -1.80 20.39
CA ASP A 197 42.77 -1.95 21.08
C ASP A 197 41.94 -0.73 20.73
N ASN A 198 41.40 -0.73 19.51
CA ASN A 198 40.35 0.19 19.13
C ASN A 198 39.19 -0.69 18.65
N SER A 199 38.40 -1.20 19.60
CA SER A 199 37.14 -1.90 19.32
C SER A 199 36.21 -0.93 18.59
N SER A 200 36.35 -0.85 17.27
CA SER A 200 35.49 -0.05 16.41
C SER A 200 34.13 -0.72 16.37
N TYR A 201 33.17 -0.18 17.12
CA TYR A 201 31.79 -0.63 17.07
C TYR A 201 31.14 -0.08 15.81
N GLU A 202 30.94 -0.95 14.82
CA GLU A 202 30.23 -0.61 13.60
C GLU A 202 28.74 -0.87 13.78
N LEU A 203 27.96 0.21 13.93
CA LEU A 203 26.51 0.14 14.02
C LEU A 203 25.92 -0.06 12.62
N HIS A 204 25.57 -1.30 12.27
CA HIS A 204 24.78 -1.56 11.07
C HIS A 204 23.31 -1.22 11.31
N PHE A 205 22.95 0.04 11.03
CA PHE A 205 21.56 0.47 11.00
C PHE A 205 20.90 0.01 9.70
N ARG A 206 19.80 -0.75 9.79
CA ARG A 206 18.98 -1.19 8.64
C ARG A 206 17.74 -0.29 8.50
N PRO A 207 17.82 0.83 7.75
CA PRO A 207 16.70 1.77 7.63
C PRO A 207 15.45 1.12 7.00
N GLU A 208 15.64 0.16 6.08
CA GLU A 208 14.54 -0.53 5.40
C GLU A 208 13.67 -1.35 6.37
N GLN A 209 14.26 -1.91 7.43
CA GLN A 209 13.48 -2.66 8.44
C GLN A 209 12.61 -1.74 9.28
N MET A 210 13.10 -0.55 9.65
CA MET A 210 12.29 0.43 10.38
C MET A 210 11.16 0.97 9.49
N LYS A 211 11.43 1.29 8.22
CA LYS A 211 10.39 1.69 7.27
C LYS A 211 9.32 0.61 7.12
N LEU A 212 9.73 -0.65 6.97
CA LEU A 212 8.82 -1.79 6.88
C LEU A 212 7.97 -1.97 8.16
N GLN A 213 8.55 -1.74 9.34
CA GLN A 213 7.78 -1.75 10.59
C GLN A 213 6.77 -0.60 10.68
N GLN A 214 7.14 0.60 10.21
CA GLN A 214 6.23 1.74 10.15
C GLN A 214 5.09 1.50 9.16
N THR A 215 5.38 1.01 7.95
CA THR A 215 4.36 0.70 6.94
C THR A 215 3.47 -0.45 7.40
N ALA A 216 4.00 -1.48 8.06
CA ALA A 216 3.20 -2.54 8.66
C ALA A 216 2.21 -1.99 9.71
N ARG A 217 2.64 -1.02 10.53
CA ARG A 217 1.74 -0.37 11.50
C ARG A 217 0.65 0.47 10.83
N VAL A 218 0.98 1.17 9.74
CA VAL A 218 -0.02 1.91 8.94
C VAL A 218 -1.01 0.95 8.31
N ALA A 219 -0.55 -0.17 7.72
CA ALA A 219 -1.41 -1.19 7.14
C ALA A 219 -2.36 -1.83 8.17
N GLN A 220 -1.91 -2.05 9.41
CA GLN A 220 -2.78 -2.53 10.49
C GLN A 220 -3.88 -1.50 10.85
N LEU A 221 -3.54 -0.21 10.87
CA LEU A 221 -4.52 0.84 11.11
C LEU A 221 -5.52 0.96 9.95
N GLU A 222 -5.04 0.84 8.71
CA GLU A 222 -5.86 0.81 7.50
C GLU A 222 -6.81 -0.39 7.50
N GLN A 223 -6.33 -1.59 7.81
CA GLN A 223 -7.19 -2.78 7.93
C GLN A 223 -8.27 -2.61 9.00
N ARG A 224 -7.93 -2.02 10.16
CA ARG A 224 -8.90 -1.73 11.21
C ARG A 224 -9.91 -0.66 10.77
N LEU A 225 -9.44 0.38 10.09
CA LEU A 225 -10.29 1.44 9.55
C LEU A 225 -11.25 0.89 8.49
N HIS A 226 -10.76 0.06 7.57
CA HIS A 226 -11.58 -0.64 6.59
C HIS A 226 -12.63 -1.56 7.23
N ALA A 227 -12.28 -2.27 8.31
CA ALA A 227 -13.26 -3.07 9.06
C ALA A 227 -14.34 -2.20 9.72
N LEU A 228 -13.97 -1.02 10.24
CA LEU A 228 -14.92 -0.05 10.79
C LEU A 228 -15.80 0.57 9.69
N GLU A 229 -15.24 0.91 8.54
CA GLU A 229 -15.98 1.41 7.37
C GLU A 229 -16.96 0.37 6.83
N THR A 230 -16.54 -0.90 6.75
CA THR A 230 -17.42 -2.00 6.34
C THR A 230 -18.58 -2.20 7.33
N ALA A 231 -18.32 -2.05 8.63
CA ALA A 231 -19.33 -2.17 9.68
C ALA A 231 -20.33 -1.00 9.70
N VAL A 232 -19.86 0.24 9.47
CA VAL A 232 -20.71 1.43 9.36
C VAL A 232 -21.43 1.50 8.01
N GLY A 233 -20.81 0.94 6.97
CA GLY A 233 -21.30 0.86 5.60
C GLY A 233 -20.92 2.09 4.78
N ASP A 234 -20.25 1.87 3.65
CA ASP A 234 -19.82 2.89 2.68
C ASP A 234 -20.88 3.20 1.61
N VAL A 235 -22.16 2.95 1.89
CA VAL A 235 -23.22 3.13 0.89
C VAL A 235 -23.96 4.44 1.18
N PRO A 236 -23.70 5.53 0.42
CA PRO A 236 -24.39 6.81 0.60
C PRO A 236 -25.90 6.65 0.47
N ASN A 237 -26.39 5.69 -0.31
CA ASN A 237 -27.83 5.40 -0.44
C ASN A 237 -28.45 4.80 0.84
N LYS A 238 -27.71 3.99 1.61
CA LYS A 238 -28.18 3.46 2.89
C LYS A 238 -28.12 4.53 3.99
N MET A 239 -27.08 5.37 3.96
CA MET A 239 -26.96 6.52 4.84
C MET A 239 -28.04 7.57 4.55
N SER A 240 -28.36 7.80 3.27
CA SER A 240 -29.42 8.70 2.83
C SER A 240 -30.77 8.32 3.40
N ARG A 241 -31.14 7.03 3.41
CA ARG A 241 -32.38 6.55 4.06
C ARG A 241 -32.43 6.80 5.57
N LEU A 242 -31.28 6.83 6.24
CA LEU A 242 -31.18 7.14 7.68
C LEU A 242 -31.07 8.65 7.94
N SER A 243 -30.58 9.42 6.98
CA SER A 243 -30.35 10.85 7.08
C SER A 243 -31.54 11.69 6.60
N THR A 244 -32.44 11.13 5.79
CA THR A 244 -33.73 11.75 5.42
C THR A 244 -34.62 11.95 6.65
N ASP A 245 -34.69 10.95 7.52
CA ASP A 245 -35.48 11.00 8.75
C ASP A 245 -34.82 11.87 9.84
N THR A 246 -33.53 12.17 9.69
CA THR A 246 -32.74 12.90 10.69
C THR A 246 -32.17 14.23 10.20
N ASN A 247 -32.57 14.74 9.03
CA ASN A 247 -32.06 16.00 8.45
C ASN A 247 -30.52 16.10 8.47
N ASN A 248 -29.83 15.11 7.88
CA ASN A 248 -28.36 15.07 7.80
C ASN A 248 -27.61 15.01 9.14
N MET A 249 -28.22 14.46 10.20
CA MET A 249 -27.51 14.26 11.46
C MET A 249 -26.65 12.98 11.47
N SER A 250 -25.71 12.93 12.41
CA SER A 250 -24.79 11.81 12.64
C SER A 250 -25.50 10.48 12.91
N LEU A 251 -24.83 9.35 12.69
CA LEU A 251 -25.36 8.00 12.97
C LEU A 251 -25.90 7.86 14.40
N SER A 252 -25.27 8.54 15.37
CA SER A 252 -25.76 8.57 16.76
C SER A 252 -27.11 9.25 16.90
N ALA A 253 -27.39 10.31 16.13
CA ALA A 253 -28.68 10.97 16.14
C ALA A 253 -29.77 10.08 15.52
N ALA A 254 -29.45 9.32 14.47
CA ALA A 254 -30.35 8.32 13.90
C ALA A 254 -30.68 7.19 14.89
N VAL A 255 -29.69 6.69 15.63
CA VAL A 255 -29.91 5.70 16.70
C VAL A 255 -30.76 6.30 17.82
N GLN A 256 -30.52 7.55 18.23
CA GLN A 256 -31.34 8.23 19.23
C GLN A 256 -32.78 8.43 18.75
N PHE A 257 -32.98 8.81 17.50
CA PHE A 257 -34.30 8.96 16.90
C PHE A 257 -35.05 7.63 16.84
N LEU A 258 -34.38 6.57 16.40
CA LEU A 258 -34.95 5.22 16.40
C LEU A 258 -35.25 4.75 17.83
N SER A 259 -34.39 5.06 18.81
CA SER A 259 -34.63 4.79 20.22
C SER A 259 -35.86 5.55 20.75
N ARG A 260 -36.06 6.82 20.36
CA ARG A 260 -37.26 7.60 20.72
C ARG A 260 -38.51 7.00 20.07
N LYS A 261 -38.44 6.60 18.80
CA LYS A 261 -39.53 5.87 18.13
C LYS A 261 -39.80 4.51 18.80
N ALA A 262 -38.76 3.82 19.29
CA ALA A 262 -38.92 2.57 20.02
C ALA A 262 -39.59 2.76 21.38
N THR A 263 -39.30 3.86 22.09
CA THR A 263 -40.04 4.21 23.32
C THR A 263 -41.50 4.56 23.06
N LEU A 264 -41.85 4.98 21.83
CA LEU A 264 -43.23 5.22 21.42
C LEU A 264 -44.03 3.92 21.23
N LEU A 265 -43.35 2.76 21.09
CA LEU A 265 -44.02 1.45 20.98
C LEU A 265 -44.54 0.95 22.34
N ASP A 266 -44.14 1.57 23.45
CA ASP A 266 -44.71 1.28 24.78
C ASP A 266 -45.99 2.11 24.99
N SER A 267 -47.15 1.52 24.69
CA SER A 267 -48.44 2.22 24.73
C SER A 267 -48.77 2.78 26.12
N ALA A 268 -48.32 2.11 27.19
CA ALA A 268 -48.59 2.54 28.56
C ALA A 268 -47.82 3.82 28.93
N GLN A 269 -46.61 4.00 28.38
CA GLN A 269 -45.85 5.23 28.56
C GLN A 269 -46.39 6.37 27.69
N LEU A 270 -46.92 6.05 26.51
CA LEU A 270 -47.51 7.03 25.59
C LEU A 270 -48.75 7.70 26.18
N ASP A 271 -49.67 6.93 26.75
CA ASP A 271 -50.89 7.47 27.40
C ASP A 271 -50.56 8.38 28.59
N HIS A 272 -49.56 8.00 29.39
CA HIS A 272 -49.10 8.81 30.53
C HIS A 272 -48.39 10.10 30.08
N ILE A 273 -47.62 10.05 28.98
CA ILE A 273 -46.97 11.23 28.39
C ILE A 273 -48.02 12.17 27.79
N GLU A 274 -49.03 11.64 27.10
CA GLU A 274 -50.14 12.41 26.53
C GLU A 274 -50.94 13.14 27.62
N GLY A 275 -51.27 12.47 28.72
CA GLY A 275 -51.92 13.09 29.88
C GLY A 275 -51.09 14.22 30.51
N ARG A 276 -49.76 14.10 30.52
CA ARG A 276 -48.86 15.16 31.02
C ARG A 276 -48.71 16.31 30.02
N LEU A 277 -48.68 16.02 28.73
CA LEU A 277 -48.59 17.02 27.65
C LEU A 277 -49.85 17.89 27.58
N THR A 278 -51.04 17.29 27.70
CA THR A 278 -52.31 18.02 27.75
C THR A 278 -52.39 18.94 28.98
N ALA A 279 -51.94 18.47 30.14
CA ALA A 279 -51.83 19.28 31.35
C ALA A 279 -50.78 20.40 31.24
N LEU A 280 -49.70 20.20 30.48
CA LEU A 280 -48.71 21.25 30.21
C LEU A 280 -49.23 22.28 29.21
N SER A 281 -49.89 21.84 28.13
CA SER A 281 -50.46 22.72 27.11
C SER A 281 -51.51 23.66 27.69
N THR A 282 -52.35 23.17 28.60
CA THR A 282 -53.33 24.01 29.29
C THR A 282 -52.65 25.08 30.17
N LYS A 283 -51.57 24.75 30.88
CA LYS A 283 -50.76 25.72 31.63
C LYS A 283 -50.01 26.71 30.72
N MET A 284 -49.51 26.26 29.58
CA MET A 284 -48.84 27.11 28.59
C MET A 284 -49.81 28.16 28.03
N ASN A 285 -51.03 27.76 27.69
CA ASN A 285 -52.06 28.69 27.21
C ASN A 285 -52.41 29.74 28.27
N GLN A 286 -52.50 29.34 29.55
CA GLN A 286 -52.71 30.29 30.67
C GLN A 286 -51.54 31.27 30.83
N LEU A 287 -50.30 30.86 30.59
CA LEU A 287 -49.13 31.73 30.64
C LEU A 287 -49.06 32.68 29.44
N VAL A 288 -49.41 32.23 28.24
CA VAL A 288 -49.47 33.06 27.03
C VAL A 288 -50.54 34.16 27.16
N GLU A 289 -51.69 33.84 27.77
CA GLU A 289 -52.69 34.86 28.11
C GLU A 289 -52.13 35.91 29.08
N GLN A 290 -51.28 35.51 30.02
CA GLN A 290 -50.63 36.41 31.00
C GLN A 290 -49.45 37.20 30.43
N SER A 291 -48.72 36.68 29.43
CA SER A 291 -47.51 37.29 28.87
C SER A 291 -47.76 38.20 27.66
N SER A 292 -48.95 38.17 27.06
CA SER A 292 -49.33 39.02 25.92
C SER A 292 -49.30 40.55 26.18
N ALA A 293 -48.92 40.98 27.39
CA ALA A 293 -48.75 42.37 27.79
C ALA A 293 -47.37 42.99 27.47
N SER A 294 -46.34 42.22 27.08
CA SER A 294 -44.98 42.72 26.76
C SER A 294 -44.71 42.79 25.25
N LYS A 295 -44.81 43.98 24.64
CA LYS A 295 -44.60 44.18 23.18
C LYS A 295 -43.15 44.40 22.75
N GLU A 296 -42.23 44.63 23.69
CA GLU A 296 -40.81 44.90 23.40
C GLU A 296 -39.99 43.63 23.07
N GLU A 297 -40.49 42.44 23.42
CA GLU A 297 -39.84 41.14 23.13
C GLU A 297 -39.76 40.86 21.62
N ASN A 298 -40.75 41.29 20.83
CA ASN A 298 -40.90 40.87 19.42
C ASN A 298 -39.76 41.33 18.48
N GLU A 299 -39.13 42.48 18.71
CA GLU A 299 -37.97 42.92 17.90
C GLU A 299 -36.66 42.28 18.36
N GLN A 300 -36.54 42.02 19.66
CA GLN A 300 -35.39 41.31 20.23
C GLN A 300 -35.44 39.84 19.80
N ASP A 301 -36.61 39.22 19.81
CA ASP A 301 -36.84 37.84 19.38
C ASP A 301 -36.51 37.64 17.89
N LYS A 302 -36.84 38.61 17.03
CA LYS A 302 -36.42 38.57 15.62
C LYS A 302 -34.89 38.60 15.47
N LYS A 303 -34.21 39.50 16.19
CA LYS A 303 -32.74 39.58 16.18
C LYS A 303 -32.10 38.31 16.75
N VAL A 304 -32.69 37.75 17.81
CA VAL A 304 -32.23 36.49 18.42
C VAL A 304 -32.45 35.31 17.48
N SER A 305 -33.57 35.26 16.75
CA SER A 305 -33.84 34.26 15.72
C SER A 305 -32.83 34.35 14.57
N GLU A 306 -32.57 35.56 14.06
CA GLU A 306 -31.55 35.77 13.02
C GLU A 306 -30.15 35.34 13.50
N MET A 307 -29.80 35.66 14.74
CA MET A 307 -28.52 35.22 15.35
C MET A 307 -28.47 33.71 15.55
N TYR A 308 -29.58 33.08 15.92
CA TYR A 308 -29.68 31.63 16.06
C TYR A 308 -29.46 30.94 14.71
N ASP A 309 -30.09 31.42 13.63
CA ASP A 309 -29.92 30.88 12.29
C ASP A 309 -28.46 31.01 11.80
N LEU A 310 -27.80 32.12 12.12
CA LEU A 310 -26.37 32.30 11.84
C LEU A 310 -25.50 31.33 12.64
N ILE A 311 -25.81 31.11 13.92
CA ILE A 311 -25.09 30.17 14.78
C ILE A 311 -25.25 28.74 14.28
N VAL A 312 -26.46 28.32 13.89
CA VAL A 312 -26.71 26.97 13.34
C VAL A 312 -25.91 26.73 12.06
N LYS A 313 -25.82 27.72 11.17
CA LYS A 313 -24.96 27.64 9.97
C LYS A 313 -23.47 27.56 10.34
N CYS A 314 -23.03 28.34 11.33
CA CYS A 314 -21.65 28.36 11.80
C CYS A 314 -21.26 27.13 12.63
N GLU A 315 -22.20 26.40 13.22
CA GLU A 315 -21.94 25.24 14.07
C GLU A 315 -21.24 24.12 13.27
N GLN A 316 -21.69 23.88 12.04
CA GLN A 316 -21.06 22.93 11.12
C GLN A 316 -19.61 23.31 10.80
N LEU A 317 -19.34 24.60 10.57
CA LEU A 317 -17.99 25.12 10.32
C LEU A 317 -17.11 25.05 11.58
N THR A 318 -17.69 25.30 12.75
CA THR A 318 -16.97 25.27 14.04
C THR A 318 -16.54 23.84 14.38
N ALA A 319 -17.37 22.85 14.07
CA ALA A 319 -17.02 21.44 14.23
C ALA A 319 -15.88 20.99 13.30
N ALA A 320 -15.82 21.54 12.09
CA ALA A 320 -14.76 21.22 11.11
C ALA A 320 -13.44 21.98 11.35
N LEU A 321 -13.46 23.11 12.05
CA LEU A 321 -12.27 23.94 12.31
C LEU A 321 -11.09 23.19 12.97
N PRO A 322 -11.26 22.38 14.03
CA PRO A 322 -10.15 21.63 14.63
C PRO A 322 -9.59 20.57 13.67
N GLU A 323 -10.44 19.95 12.82
CA GLU A 323 -10.00 19.00 11.81
C GLU A 323 -9.14 19.68 10.74
N ILE A 324 -9.58 20.85 10.26
CA ILE A 324 -8.83 21.67 9.31
C ILE A 324 -7.48 22.08 9.91
N ALA A 325 -7.45 22.51 11.18
CA ALA A 325 -6.21 22.86 11.87
C ALA A 325 -5.25 21.67 12.02
N ASN A 326 -5.75 20.49 12.39
CA ASN A 326 -4.96 19.27 12.48
C ASN A 326 -4.42 18.83 11.12
N ARG A 327 -5.23 18.94 10.06
CA ARG A 327 -4.80 18.67 8.68
C ARG A 327 -3.73 19.66 8.24
N LEU A 328 -3.89 20.95 8.55
CA LEU A 328 -2.86 21.96 8.27
C LEU A 328 -1.55 21.66 9.00
N ALA A 329 -1.61 21.23 10.27
CA ALA A 329 -0.45 20.83 11.04
C ALA A 329 0.24 19.58 10.48
N ALA A 330 -0.54 18.57 10.06
CA ALA A 330 -0.01 17.35 9.44
C ALA A 330 0.66 17.64 8.08
N VAL A 331 0.12 18.58 7.31
CA VAL A 331 0.61 18.97 5.98
C VAL A 331 1.67 20.09 6.07
N HIS A 332 1.92 20.67 7.24
CA HIS A 332 2.84 21.78 7.43
C HIS A 332 4.26 21.48 6.91
N SER A 333 4.80 20.30 7.22
CA SER A 333 6.14 19.89 6.76
C SER A 333 6.21 19.77 5.24
N LEU A 334 5.14 19.32 4.59
CA LEU A 334 5.04 19.25 3.13
C LEU A 334 4.98 20.65 2.53
N HIS A 335 4.20 21.57 3.12
CA HIS A 335 4.16 22.97 2.68
C HIS A 335 5.53 23.65 2.83
N GLU A 336 6.25 23.39 3.91
CA GLU A 336 7.61 23.90 4.12
C GLU A 336 8.60 23.34 3.08
N GLN A 337 8.51 22.04 2.77
CA GLN A 337 9.28 21.42 1.69
C GLN A 337 8.94 22.01 0.32
N ALA A 338 7.66 22.26 0.02
CA ALA A 338 7.26 22.89 -1.23
C ALA A 338 7.78 24.33 -1.36
N LEU A 339 7.81 25.08 -0.24
CA LEU A 339 8.35 26.44 -0.21
C LEU A 339 9.87 26.44 -0.43
N THR A 340 10.60 25.55 0.25
CA THR A 340 12.05 25.40 0.05
C THR A 340 12.38 24.92 -1.36
N PHE A 341 11.57 24.03 -1.94
CA PHE A 341 11.70 23.60 -3.33
C PHE A 341 11.52 24.75 -4.32
N SER A 342 10.49 25.59 -4.14
CA SER A 342 10.29 26.78 -4.98
C SER A 342 11.49 27.74 -4.92
N LYS A 343 12.05 27.96 -3.73
CA LYS A 343 13.28 28.75 -3.56
C LYS A 343 14.49 28.10 -4.23
N ALA A 344 14.69 26.80 -4.07
CA ALA A 344 15.79 26.06 -4.69
C ALA A 344 15.67 26.10 -6.23
N LEU A 345 14.46 26.02 -6.77
CA LEU A 345 14.20 26.11 -8.21
C LEU A 345 14.50 27.52 -8.75
N ALA A 346 14.10 28.57 -8.03
CA ALA A 346 14.46 29.95 -8.38
C ALA A 346 15.98 30.18 -8.36
N GLN A 347 16.68 29.64 -7.34
CA GLN A 347 18.14 29.69 -7.27
C GLN A 347 18.80 28.92 -8.42
N LEU A 348 18.28 27.74 -8.77
CA LEU A 348 18.80 26.94 -9.87
C LEU A 348 18.58 27.64 -11.22
N SER A 349 17.43 28.30 -11.42
CA SER A 349 17.18 29.13 -12.61
C SER A 349 18.17 30.29 -12.72
N ALA A 350 18.43 30.99 -11.61
CA ALA A 350 19.40 32.09 -11.59
C ALA A 350 20.83 31.60 -11.88
N LEU A 351 21.23 30.46 -11.30
CA LEU A 351 22.53 29.85 -11.58
C LEU A 351 22.62 29.41 -13.04
N GLN A 352 21.55 28.86 -13.61
CA GLN A 352 21.52 28.47 -15.02
C GLN A 352 21.69 29.68 -15.93
N GLU A 353 21.03 30.81 -15.64
CA GLU A 353 21.19 32.07 -16.37
C GLU A 353 22.62 32.64 -16.24
N GLN A 354 23.23 32.54 -15.07
CA GLN A 354 24.62 32.94 -14.87
C GLN A 354 25.59 32.05 -15.65
N ILE A 355 25.37 30.74 -15.67
CA ILE A 355 26.19 29.79 -16.43
C ILE A 355 26.06 30.07 -17.93
N THR A 356 24.85 30.25 -18.48
CA THR A 356 24.68 30.61 -19.90
C THR A 356 25.33 31.95 -20.23
N ALA A 357 25.23 32.96 -19.36
CA ALA A 357 25.94 34.23 -19.54
C ALA A 357 27.47 34.03 -19.58
N SER A 358 28.04 33.23 -18.66
CA SER A 358 29.47 32.92 -18.65
C SER A 358 29.92 32.13 -19.88
N LEU A 359 29.07 31.22 -20.38
CA LEU A 359 29.36 30.38 -21.54
C LEU A 359 29.35 31.21 -22.82
N ASN A 360 28.39 32.15 -22.95
CA ASN A 360 28.38 33.15 -24.02
C ASN A 360 29.59 34.08 -23.94
N GLY A 361 30.02 34.47 -22.74
CA GLY A 361 31.25 35.24 -22.51
C GLY A 361 32.50 34.49 -23.00
N ASN A 362 32.63 33.22 -22.62
CA ASN A 362 33.73 32.35 -23.07
C ASN A 362 33.70 32.15 -24.59
N GLU A 363 32.51 31.96 -25.19
CA GLU A 363 32.37 31.85 -26.65
C GLU A 363 32.87 33.13 -27.35
N SER A 364 32.55 34.31 -26.83
CA SER A 364 33.05 35.59 -27.35
C SER A 364 34.57 35.69 -27.25
N GLN A 365 35.15 35.35 -26.09
CA GLN A 365 36.60 35.34 -25.90
C GLN A 365 37.31 34.36 -26.84
N LEU A 366 36.70 33.19 -27.10
CA LEU A 366 37.25 32.21 -28.04
C LEU A 366 37.21 32.73 -29.48
N LYS A 367 36.14 33.41 -29.88
CA LYS A 367 36.04 34.09 -31.19
C LYS A 367 37.08 35.20 -31.33
N GLU A 368 37.32 35.96 -30.27
CA GLU A 368 38.35 37.01 -30.25
C GLU A 368 39.76 36.42 -30.33
N ALA A 369 40.04 35.36 -29.57
CA ALA A 369 41.30 34.63 -29.65
C ALA A 369 41.53 34.02 -31.04
N GLN A 370 40.49 33.46 -31.67
CA GLN A 370 40.56 32.95 -33.04
C GLN A 370 40.89 34.06 -34.05
N LYS A 371 40.27 35.24 -33.92
CA LYS A 371 40.61 36.41 -34.74
C LYS A 371 42.04 36.87 -34.50
N ALA A 372 42.48 36.98 -33.26
CA ALA A 372 43.86 37.35 -32.92
C ALA A 372 44.87 36.34 -33.49
N PHE A 373 44.59 35.04 -33.42
CA PHE A 373 45.42 34.01 -34.04
C PHE A 373 45.48 34.16 -35.57
N SER A 374 44.35 34.43 -36.24
CA SER A 374 44.34 34.65 -37.69
C SER A 374 45.18 35.87 -38.09
N GLN A 375 45.05 36.98 -37.35
CA GLN A 375 45.84 38.19 -37.59
C GLN A 375 47.33 37.96 -37.32
N ASN A 376 47.68 37.28 -36.23
CA ASN A 376 49.07 36.93 -35.92
C ASN A 376 49.66 36.01 -36.98
N MET A 377 48.89 35.03 -37.48
CA MET A 377 49.32 34.16 -38.57
C MET A 377 49.60 34.96 -39.85
N ASP A 378 48.75 35.93 -40.20
CA ASP A 378 48.97 36.81 -41.35
C ASP A 378 50.22 37.69 -41.19
N VAL A 379 50.48 38.20 -39.98
CA VAL A 379 51.69 38.97 -39.68
C VAL A 379 52.96 38.12 -39.78
N VAL A 380 52.91 36.88 -39.26
CA VAL A 380 54.03 35.92 -39.40
C VAL A 380 54.25 35.60 -40.87
N LYS A 381 53.18 35.35 -41.64
CA LYS A 381 53.28 35.07 -43.08
C LYS A 381 53.93 36.23 -43.83
N LYS A 382 53.49 37.47 -43.61
CA LYS A 382 54.09 38.68 -44.21
C LYS A 382 55.56 38.84 -43.79
N SER A 383 55.89 38.56 -42.53
CA SER A 383 57.27 38.63 -42.04
C SER A 383 58.16 37.57 -42.69
N MET A 384 57.63 36.37 -42.91
CA MET A 384 58.32 35.26 -43.56
C MET A 384 58.53 35.53 -45.05
N GLU A 385 57.51 36.06 -45.75
CA GLU A 385 57.63 36.55 -47.13
C GLU A 385 58.68 37.67 -47.25
N GLY A 386 58.74 38.59 -46.27
CA GLY A 386 59.77 39.62 -46.21
C GLY A 386 61.18 39.07 -45.98
N LEU A 387 61.31 38.02 -45.16
CA LEU A 387 62.56 37.29 -44.95
C LEU A 387 63.00 36.55 -46.22
N ASP A 388 62.09 35.84 -46.89
CA ASP A 388 62.35 35.16 -48.16
C ASP A 388 62.77 36.15 -49.25
N ALA A 389 62.12 37.31 -49.34
CA ALA A 389 62.52 38.37 -50.26
C ALA A 389 63.95 38.87 -49.98
N ARG A 390 64.32 39.04 -48.71
CA ARG A 390 65.70 39.38 -48.31
C ARG A 390 66.70 38.28 -48.65
N ILE A 391 66.37 37.01 -48.38
CA ILE A 391 67.23 35.87 -48.73
C ILE A 391 67.42 35.78 -50.25
N ALA A 392 66.35 35.98 -51.02
CA ALA A 392 66.40 36.02 -52.49
C ALA A 392 67.28 37.18 -53.00
N SER A 393 67.22 38.35 -52.35
CA SER A 393 68.09 39.49 -52.69
C SER A 393 69.57 39.21 -52.38
N LEU A 394 69.87 38.43 -51.34
CA LEU A 394 71.23 38.02 -50.98
C LEU A 394 71.78 36.94 -51.92
N LYS A 395 70.94 36.04 -52.44
CA LYS A 395 71.32 35.03 -53.45
C LYS A 395 71.58 35.61 -54.85
N LYS A 396 71.22 36.86 -55.11
CA LYS A 396 71.44 37.56 -56.40
C LYS A 396 72.75 38.38 -56.44
N LYS A 397 73.55 38.35 -55.38
CA LYS A 397 74.97 38.71 -55.38
C LYS A 397 75.78 37.42 -55.36
#